data_AF-A0A2P8GHC7-F1
#
_entry.id   AF-A0A2P8GHC7-F1
#
_cell.length_a   1.000
_cell.length_b   1.000
_cell.length_c   1.000
_cell.angle_alpha   90.00
_cell.angle_beta   90.00
_cell.angle_gamma   90.00
#
_symmetry.space_group_name_H-M   'P 1'
#
loop_
_entity.id
_entity.type
_entity.pdbx_description
1 polymer ?
#
loop_
_entity_poly.entity_id
_entity_poly.type
_entity_poly.pdbx_seq_one_letter_code
_entity_poly.pdbx_strand_id
1 'polypeptide(L)'
;MMHLPENTAITAIIGVLLSLIVYLITRQYFAKNGKSDYQKKIEIANNEMLYSIRPLLVEKKVPSKEILVAVRFSTAKKYGVEQNDLYDEFSLTSDLINETIANSFLTSDEKLEFCSLLQSIK
;
A
#
# COMPACT_ATOMS: atom_id res chain seq x y z
N MET A 1 59.46 2.88 18.68
CA MET A 1 58.56 1.70 18.60
C MET A 1 57.51 1.86 19.69
N MET A 2 56.28 2.19 19.31
CA MET A 2 55.19 2.42 20.27
C MET A 2 54.59 1.05 20.62
N HIS A 3 54.92 0.52 21.79
CA HIS A 3 54.29 -0.69 22.32
C HIS A 3 52.88 -0.32 22.76
N LEU A 4 51.88 -0.60 21.91
CA LEU A 4 50.50 -0.57 22.33
C LEU A 4 50.30 -1.67 23.40
N PRO A 5 49.70 -1.36 24.56
CA PRO A 5 49.36 -2.38 25.55
C PRO A 5 48.44 -3.43 24.89
N GLU A 6 48.66 -4.72 25.11
CA GLU A 6 47.84 -5.80 24.50
C GLU A 6 46.33 -5.58 24.68
N ASN A 7 45.93 -5.01 25.82
CA ASN A 7 44.54 -4.63 26.09
C ASN A 7 43.94 -3.66 25.06
N THR A 8 44.73 -2.75 24.49
CA THR A 8 44.24 -1.78 23.50
C THR A 8 43.96 -2.41 22.13
N ALA A 9 44.74 -3.42 21.73
CA ALA A 9 44.46 -4.17 20.50
C ALA A 9 43.21 -5.03 20.66
N ILE A 10 43.04 -5.67 21.82
CA ILE A 10 41.87 -6.49 22.13
C ILE A 10 40.59 -5.64 22.16
N THR A 11 40.61 -4.47 22.80
CA THR A 11 39.42 -3.58 22.84
C THR A 11 39.06 -3.04 21.45
N ALA A 12 40.05 -2.73 20.61
CA ALA A 12 39.80 -2.32 19.23
C ALA A 12 39.15 -3.44 18.40
N ILE A 13 39.63 -4.68 18.52
CA ILE A 13 39.05 -5.84 17.82
C ILE A 13 37.61 -6.09 18.28
N ILE A 14 37.35 -6.04 19.59
CA ILE A 14 36.00 -6.19 20.14
C ILE A 14 35.07 -5.08 19.64
N GLY A 15 35.55 -3.83 19.61
CA GLY A 15 34.78 -2.69 19.08
C GLY A 15 34.38 -2.87 17.62
N VAL A 16 35.30 -3.35 16.77
CA VAL A 16 35.02 -3.64 15.36
C VAL A 16 34.02 -4.80 15.22
N LEU A 17 34.19 -5.87 15.99
CA LEU A 17 33.27 -7.01 15.99
C LEU A 17 31.85 -6.62 16.44
N LEU A 18 31.71 -5.83 17.51
CA LEU A 18 30.41 -5.33 17.95
C LEU A 18 29.77 -4.43 16.88
N SER A 19 30.55 -3.54 16.27
CA SER A 19 30.07 -2.64 15.22
C SER A 19 29.53 -3.42 14.02
N LEU A 20 30.22 -4.50 13.62
CA LEU A 20 29.78 -5.39 12.55
C LEU A 20 28.47 -6.10 12.90
N ILE A 21 28.35 -6.60 14.14
CA ILE A 21 27.12 -7.26 14.62
C ILE A 21 25.93 -6.29 14.58
N VAL A 22 26.11 -5.07 15.12
CA VAL A 22 25.06 -4.03 15.11
C VAL A 22 24.65 -3.71 13.67
N TYR A 23 25.61 -3.51 12.76
CA TYR A 23 25.34 -3.25 11.35
C TYR A 23 24.50 -4.37 10.70
N LEU A 24 24.83 -5.63 10.95
CA LEU A 24 24.08 -6.77 10.40
C LEU A 24 22.64 -6.81 10.93
N ILE A 25 22.45 -6.58 12.23
CA ILE A 25 21.11 -6.53 12.87
C ILE A 25 20.29 -5.38 12.31
N THR A 26 20.86 -4.16 12.26
CA THR A 26 20.18 -2.99 11.70
C THR A 26 19.79 -3.22 10.25
N ARG A 27 20.70 -3.74 9.43
CA ARG A 27 20.42 -4.04 8.01
C ARG A 27 19.24 -5.01 7.87
N GLN A 28 19.19 -6.06 8.69
CA GLN A 28 18.12 -7.05 8.62
C GLN A 28 16.77 -6.48 9.09
N TYR A 29 16.78 -5.64 10.14
CA TYR A 29 15.58 -4.95 10.63
C TYR A 29 15.00 -4.01 9.57
N PHE A 30 15.82 -3.15 8.96
CA PHE A 30 15.38 -2.25 7.89
C PHE A 30 14.92 -3.00 6.63
N ALA A 31 15.58 -4.10 6.26
CA ALA A 31 15.15 -4.90 5.11
C ALA A 31 13.77 -5.55 5.33
N LYS A 32 13.47 -5.99 6.56
CA LYS A 32 12.17 -6.56 6.91
C LYS A 32 11.08 -5.47 6.99
N ASN A 33 11.40 -4.33 7.59
CA ASN A 33 10.46 -3.23 7.74
C ASN A 33 10.14 -2.54 6.40
N GLY A 34 11.12 -2.37 5.52
CA GLY A 34 10.89 -1.75 4.21
C GLY A 34 9.86 -2.50 3.35
N LYS A 35 9.81 -3.84 3.45
CA LYS A 35 8.76 -4.64 2.80
C LYS A 35 7.38 -4.39 3.43
N SER A 36 7.31 -4.29 4.76
CA SER A 36 6.07 -3.94 5.46
C SER A 36 5.60 -2.52 5.11
N ASP A 37 6.53 -1.58 4.98
CA ASP A 37 6.22 -0.19 4.65
C ASP A 37 5.72 -0.05 3.21
N TYR A 38 6.28 -0.82 2.27
CA TYR A 38 5.76 -0.87 0.90
C TYR A 38 4.32 -1.41 0.85
N GLN A 39 4.04 -2.50 1.57
CA GLN A 39 2.68 -3.06 1.64
C GLN A 39 1.67 -2.08 2.27
N LYS A 40 2.06 -1.36 3.33
CA LYS A 40 1.24 -0.30 3.93
C LYS A 40 0.96 0.83 2.93
N LYS A 41 1.93 1.20 2.10
CA LYS A 41 1.72 2.22 1.05
C LYS A 41 0.72 1.76 0.01
N ILE A 42 0.78 0.49 -0.42
CA ILE A 42 -0.22 -0.11 -1.32
C ILE A 42 -1.60 -0.05 -0.68
N GLU A 43 -1.73 -0.46 0.58
CA GLU A 43 -3.00 -0.44 1.32
C GLU A 43 -3.60 0.98 1.38
N ILE A 44 -2.79 1.97 1.76
CA ILE A 44 -3.23 3.37 1.83
C ILE A 44 -3.63 3.90 0.43
N ALA A 45 -2.85 3.57 -0.60
CA ALA A 45 -3.12 3.96 -1.97
C ALA A 45 -4.43 3.35 -2.50
N ASN A 46 -4.65 2.06 -2.29
CA ASN A 46 -5.88 1.35 -2.68
C ASN A 46 -7.11 1.91 -1.95
N ASN A 47 -6.97 2.19 -0.65
CA ASN A 47 -8.01 2.84 0.13
C ASN A 47 -8.35 4.22 -0.45
N GLU A 48 -7.35 5.05 -0.79
CA GLU A 48 -7.59 6.36 -1.42
C GLU A 48 -8.34 6.23 -2.75
N MET A 49 -7.96 5.27 -3.61
CA MET A 49 -8.69 4.99 -4.85
C MET A 49 -10.15 4.66 -4.55
N LEU A 50 -10.39 3.76 -3.61
CA LEU A 50 -11.73 3.31 -3.24
C LEU A 50 -12.58 4.47 -2.69
N TYR A 51 -12.04 5.27 -1.77
CA TYR A 51 -12.71 6.45 -1.22
C TYR A 51 -12.97 7.54 -2.26
N SER A 52 -12.15 7.65 -3.31
CA SER A 52 -12.37 8.62 -4.38
C SER A 52 -13.58 8.28 -5.26
N ILE A 53 -13.94 6.99 -5.38
CA ILE A 53 -15.07 6.54 -6.21
C ILE A 53 -16.39 6.51 -5.44
N ARG A 54 -16.36 6.24 -4.13
CA ARG A 54 -17.58 6.16 -3.29
C ARG A 54 -18.54 7.35 -3.45
N PRO A 55 -18.12 8.62 -3.46
CA PRO A 55 -19.03 9.75 -3.64
C PRO A 55 -19.76 9.73 -4.99
N LEU A 56 -19.08 9.27 -6.05
CA LEU A 56 -19.66 9.17 -7.38
C LEU A 56 -20.80 8.15 -7.40
N LEU A 57 -20.63 7.02 -6.71
CA LEU A 57 -21.66 5.99 -6.60
C LEU A 57 -22.93 6.49 -5.91
N VAL A 58 -22.78 7.28 -4.84
CA VAL A 58 -23.92 7.90 -4.14
C VAL A 58 -24.68 8.84 -5.09
N GLU A 59 -23.98 9.53 -5.98
CA GLU A 59 -24.58 10.35 -7.03
C GLU A 59 -25.05 9.55 -8.26
N LYS A 60 -24.99 8.21 -8.22
CA LYS A 60 -25.31 7.31 -9.34
C LYS A 60 -24.48 7.60 -10.60
N LYS A 61 -23.27 8.12 -10.41
CA LYS A 61 -22.29 8.40 -11.46
C LYS A 61 -21.17 7.39 -11.40
N VAL A 62 -20.69 7.03 -12.58
CA VAL A 62 -19.66 6.02 -12.74
C VAL A 62 -18.52 6.62 -13.56
N PRO A 63 -17.27 6.62 -13.06
CA PRO A 63 -16.13 7.09 -13.82
C PRO A 63 -15.87 6.17 -15.01
N SER A 64 -15.42 6.75 -16.13
CA SER A 64 -14.96 5.95 -17.27
C SER A 64 -13.65 5.22 -16.93
N LYS A 65 -13.32 4.20 -17.72
CA LYS A 65 -12.07 3.46 -17.58
C LYS A 65 -10.84 4.37 -17.63
N GLU A 66 -10.84 5.36 -18.51
CA GLU A 66 -9.74 6.32 -18.64
C GLU A 66 -9.55 7.14 -17.36
N ILE A 67 -10.65 7.51 -16.71
CA ILE A 67 -10.61 8.23 -15.43
C ILE A 67 -10.04 7.31 -14.33
N LEU A 68 -10.47 6.06 -14.27
CA LEU A 68 -9.93 5.08 -13.30
C LEU A 68 -8.43 4.85 -13.48
N VAL A 69 -7.98 4.71 -14.73
CA VAL A 69 -6.55 4.59 -15.06
C VAL A 69 -5.77 5.84 -14.64
N ALA A 70 -6.32 7.04 -14.88
CA ALA A 70 -5.69 8.29 -14.45
C ALA A 70 -5.60 8.41 -12.91
N VAL A 71 -6.65 8.00 -12.20
CA VAL A 71 -6.65 7.92 -10.73
C VAL A 71 -5.60 6.93 -10.24
N ARG A 72 -5.54 5.71 -10.81
CA ARG A 72 -4.52 4.70 -10.48
C ARG A 72 -3.11 5.24 -10.71
N PHE A 73 -2.86 5.87 -11.86
CA PHE A 73 -1.56 6.44 -12.20
C PHE A 73 -1.14 7.53 -11.20
N SER A 74 -2.04 8.47 -10.92
CA SER A 74 -1.74 9.60 -10.02
C SER A 74 -1.53 9.14 -8.57
N THR A 75 -2.33 8.19 -8.09
CA THR A 75 -2.21 7.62 -6.75
C THR A 75 -0.93 6.80 -6.60
N ALA A 76 -0.59 5.95 -7.59
CA ALA A 76 0.68 5.21 -7.60
C ALA A 76 1.88 6.16 -7.48
N LYS A 77 1.87 7.24 -8.26
CA LYS A 77 2.92 8.28 -8.21
C LYS A 77 2.96 8.98 -6.86
N LYS A 78 1.81 9.31 -6.26
CA LYS A 78 1.70 9.99 -4.97
C LYS A 78 2.33 9.16 -3.84
N TYR A 79 2.11 7.86 -3.83
CA TYR A 79 2.59 6.96 -2.76
C TYR A 79 3.93 6.29 -3.05
N GLY A 80 4.44 6.42 -4.29
CA GLY A 80 5.71 5.82 -4.71
C GLY A 80 5.65 4.31 -4.77
N VAL A 81 4.57 3.79 -5.35
CA VAL A 81 4.29 2.34 -5.54
C VAL A 81 4.07 2.05 -7.02
N GLU A 82 4.27 0.80 -7.42
CA GLU A 82 4.03 0.35 -8.79
C GLU A 82 2.53 0.29 -9.09
N GLN A 83 2.12 0.72 -10.29
CA GLN A 83 0.70 0.71 -10.67
C GLN A 83 0.09 -0.68 -10.64
N ASN A 84 0.86 -1.68 -11.10
CA ASN A 84 0.43 -3.07 -11.17
C ASN A 84 0.13 -3.68 -9.79
N ASP A 85 0.65 -3.09 -8.71
CA ASP A 85 0.38 -3.52 -7.33
C ASP A 85 -0.89 -2.87 -6.75
N LEU A 86 -1.40 -1.81 -7.39
CA LEU A 86 -2.67 -1.18 -7.03
C LEU A 86 -3.85 -1.87 -7.71
N TYR A 87 -5.06 -1.60 -7.21
CA TYR A 87 -6.30 -2.08 -7.81
C TYR A 87 -6.37 -1.78 -9.30
N ASP A 88 -6.73 -2.82 -10.06
CA ASP A 88 -7.26 -2.69 -11.40
C ASP A 88 -8.79 -2.46 -11.36
N GLU A 89 -9.38 -2.25 -12.52
CA GLU A 89 -10.81 -1.96 -12.64
C GLU A 89 -11.66 -3.09 -12.03
N PHE A 90 -11.24 -4.34 -12.20
CA PHE A 90 -11.95 -5.51 -11.69
C PHE A 90 -11.90 -5.60 -10.16
N SER A 91 -10.72 -5.44 -9.57
CA SER A 91 -10.52 -5.54 -8.12
C SER A 91 -11.23 -4.39 -7.41
N LEU A 92 -11.10 -3.17 -7.95
CA LEU A 92 -11.76 -1.98 -7.41
C LEU A 92 -13.29 -2.13 -7.42
N THR A 93 -13.86 -2.55 -8.56
CA THR A 93 -15.31 -2.73 -8.68
C THR A 93 -15.83 -3.87 -7.81
N SER A 94 -15.06 -4.94 -7.66
CA SER A 94 -15.43 -6.09 -6.82
C SER A 94 -15.50 -5.71 -5.34
N ASP A 95 -14.53 -4.95 -4.84
CA ASP A 95 -14.55 -4.46 -3.45
C ASP A 95 -15.69 -3.45 -3.21
N LEU A 96 -15.93 -2.54 -4.17
CA LEU A 96 -17.07 -1.61 -4.10
C LEU A 96 -18.42 -2.34 -4.11
N ILE A 97 -18.58 -3.41 -4.90
CA ILE A 97 -19.77 -4.26 -4.90
C ILE A 97 -19.93 -4.92 -3.52
N ASN A 98 -18.85 -5.50 -2.99
CA ASN A 98 -18.88 -6.17 -1.70
C ASN A 98 -19.28 -5.20 -0.56
N GLU A 99 -18.70 -4.00 -0.54
CA GLU A 99 -19.07 -2.95 0.41
C GLU A 99 -20.53 -2.52 0.28
N THR A 100 -21.01 -2.38 -0.96
CA THR A 100 -22.40 -2.00 -1.24
C THR A 100 -23.38 -3.05 -0.73
N ILE A 101 -23.11 -4.33 -1.00
CA ILE A 101 -23.95 -5.45 -0.56
C ILE A 101 -23.95 -5.56 0.97
N ALA A 102 -22.78 -5.40 1.59
CA ALA A 102 -22.62 -5.46 3.05
C ALA A 102 -23.26 -4.27 3.79
N ASN A 103 -23.56 -3.17 3.09
CA ASN A 103 -24.12 -1.97 3.70
C ASN A 103 -25.56 -2.21 4.20
N SER A 104 -25.78 -2.16 5.52
CA SER A 104 -27.09 -2.36 6.14
C SER A 104 -28.05 -1.18 5.99
N PHE A 105 -27.55 -0.01 5.59
CA PHE A 105 -28.34 1.21 5.42
C PHE A 105 -29.04 1.31 4.07
N LEU A 106 -28.60 0.52 3.09
CA LEU A 106 -29.19 0.47 1.76
C LEU A 106 -30.31 -0.58 1.70
N THR A 107 -31.40 -0.23 1.02
CA THR A 107 -32.43 -1.18 0.63
C THR A 107 -31.89 -2.18 -0.39
N SER A 108 -32.57 -3.33 -0.53
CA SER A 108 -32.20 -4.33 -1.53
C SER A 108 -32.18 -3.76 -2.96
N ASP A 109 -33.12 -2.87 -3.28
CA ASP A 109 -33.21 -2.25 -4.60
C ASP A 109 -32.03 -1.30 -4.87
N GLU A 110 -31.68 -0.45 -3.91
CA GLU A 110 -30.50 0.44 -4.01
C GLU A 110 -29.20 -0.36 -4.17
N LYS A 111 -29.06 -1.47 -3.45
CA LYS A 111 -27.90 -2.36 -3.58
C LYS A 111 -27.76 -2.91 -5.00
N LEU A 112 -28.85 -3.42 -5.56
CA LEU A 112 -28.87 -3.99 -6.91
C LEU A 112 -28.62 -2.92 -7.99
N GLU A 113 -29.16 -1.71 -7.80
CA GLU A 113 -28.93 -0.58 -8.70
C GLU A 113 -27.44 -0.19 -8.73
N PHE A 114 -26.81 -0.01 -7.57
CA PHE A 114 -25.39 0.31 -7.49
C PHE A 114 -24.49 -0.80 -8.04
N CYS A 115 -24.81 -2.06 -7.78
CA CYS A 115 -24.07 -3.19 -8.35
C CYS A 115 -24.16 -3.20 -9.87
N SER A 116 -25.33 -2.88 -10.44
CA SER A 116 -25.53 -2.80 -11.88
C SER A 116 -24.72 -1.66 -12.50
N LEU A 117 -24.68 -0.50 -11.83
CA LEU A 117 -23.84 0.64 -12.23
C LEU A 117 -22.35 0.27 -12.24
N LEU A 118 -21.85 -0.39 -11.20
CA LEU A 118 -20.45 -0.82 -11.12
C LEU A 118 -20.07 -1.85 -12.19
N GLN A 119 -21.00 -2.73 -12.56
CA GLN A 119 -20.76 -3.71 -13.63
C GLN A 119 -20.61 -3.06 -15.02
N SER A 120 -21.14 -1.86 -15.22
CA SER A 120 -21.01 -1.11 -16.48
C SER A 120 -19.61 -0.55 -16.74
N ILE A 121 -18.71 -0.61 -15.75
CA ILE A 121 -17.30 -0.17 -15.87
C ILE A 121 -16.45 -1.16 -16.69
N LYS A 122 -16.95 -2.38 -16.93
CA LYS A 122 -16.23 -3.45 -17.63
C LYS A 122 -15.87 -3.13 -19.09
#